data_AF-S8CDR3-F1
#
_entry.id   AF-S8CDR3-F1
#
_cell.length_a   1.000
_cell.length_b   1.000
_cell.length_c   1.000
_cell.angle_alpha   90.00
_cell.angle_beta   90.00
_cell.angle_gamma   90.00
#
_symmetry.space_group_name_H-M   'P 1'
#
loop_
_entity.id
_entity.type
_entity.pdbx_description
1 polymer ?
#
loop_
_entity_poly.entity_id
_entity_poly.type
_entity_poly.pdbx_seq_one_letter_code
_entity_poly.pdbx_strand_id
1 'polypeptide(L)'
;FTGAVGFSFLQFCQLNSFRNKFILAIAVFLGLSIPQYFNEHTAIKGYGPVHSSAQWFNDMVNVPFSSKAFVAGVLAFFFDVSLEKKDEEVRKERGKHWWDKFRSFKTDSRSEEFYSLPLSLNKYFPSV
;
A
#
# COMPACT_ATOMS: atom_id res chain seq x y z
N PHE A 1 -0.08 -16.43 -1.63
CA PHE A 1 -0.32 -16.24 -0.18
C PHE A 1 -0.30 -14.76 0.23
N THR A 2 0.76 -14.00 -0.05
CA THR A 2 0.87 -12.57 0.33
C THR A 2 -0.28 -11.69 -0.19
N GLY A 3 -0.70 -11.87 -1.45
CA GLY A 3 -1.83 -11.13 -2.01
C GLY A 3 -3.16 -11.37 -1.26
N ALA A 4 -3.44 -12.62 -0.87
CA ALA A 4 -4.67 -12.96 -0.14
C ALA A 4 -4.73 -12.29 1.24
N VAL A 5 -3.59 -12.22 1.95
CA VAL A 5 -3.48 -11.48 3.21
C VAL A 5 -3.74 -9.98 3.00
N GLY A 6 -3.18 -9.40 1.92
CA GLY A 6 -3.47 -8.03 1.51
C GLY A 6 -4.95 -7.78 1.26
N PHE A 7 -5.61 -8.67 0.52
CA PHE A 7 -7.06 -8.62 0.27
C PHE A 7 -7.88 -8.73 1.56
N SER A 8 -7.48 -9.56 2.52
CA SER A 8 -8.17 -9.67 3.81
C SER A 8 -8.21 -8.34 4.57
N PHE A 9 -7.22 -7.45 4.41
CA PHE A 9 -7.27 -6.13 5.05
C PHE A 9 -8.38 -5.22 4.50
N LEU A 10 -8.89 -5.48 3.28
CA LEU A 10 -10.01 -4.71 2.74
C LEU A 10 -11.30 -4.90 3.55
N GLN A 11 -11.40 -5.96 4.37
CA GLN A 11 -12.53 -6.15 5.27
C GLN A 11 -12.69 -5.02 6.29
N PHE A 12 -11.60 -4.31 6.60
CA PHE A 12 -11.61 -3.18 7.53
C PHE A 12 -11.98 -1.86 6.84
N CYS A 13 -12.06 -1.85 5.51
CA CYS A 13 -12.49 -0.71 4.72
C CYS A 13 -13.97 -0.84 4.32
N GLN A 14 -14.67 0.28 4.14
CA GLN A 14 -16.04 0.28 3.67
C GLN A 14 -16.11 0.09 2.15
N LEU A 15 -16.23 -1.16 1.70
CA LEU A 15 -16.32 -1.50 0.27
C LEU A 15 -17.64 -1.12 -0.39
N ASN A 16 -18.66 -0.70 0.37
CA ASN A 16 -19.89 -0.19 -0.22
C ASN A 16 -19.75 1.25 -0.74
N SER A 17 -18.73 2.00 -0.28
CA SER A 17 -18.49 3.36 -0.73
C SER A 17 -18.04 3.40 -2.19
N PHE A 18 -18.59 4.34 -2.97
CA PHE A 18 -18.17 4.58 -4.35
C PHE A 18 -16.68 4.92 -4.44
N ARG A 19 -16.18 5.74 -3.50
CA ARG A 19 -14.78 6.19 -3.46
C ARG A 19 -13.81 5.01 -3.38
N ASN A 20 -14.02 4.13 -2.41
CA ASN A 20 -13.13 2.97 -2.19
C ASN A 20 -13.20 1.96 -3.36
N LYS A 21 -14.40 1.70 -3.90
CA LYS A 21 -14.57 0.85 -5.09
C LYS A 21 -13.83 1.42 -6.30
N PHE A 22 -13.97 2.73 -6.53
CA PHE A 22 -13.30 3.43 -7.61
C PHE A 22 -11.78 3.36 -7.48
N ILE A 23 -11.23 3.69 -6.30
CA ILE A 23 -9.79 3.63 -6.02
C ILE A 23 -9.26 2.21 -6.26
N LEU A 24 -9.92 1.19 -5.68
CA LEU A 24 -9.50 -0.20 -5.81
C LEU A 24 -9.51 -0.66 -7.28
N ALA A 25 -10.60 -0.40 -8.00
CA ALA A 25 -10.75 -0.83 -9.38
C ALA A 25 -9.73 -0.18 -10.30
N ILE A 26 -9.57 1.15 -10.21
CA ILE A 26 -8.63 1.88 -11.07
C ILE A 26 -7.18 1.54 -10.73
N ALA A 27 -6.84 1.47 -9.44
CA ALA A 27 -5.47 1.17 -9.02
C ALA A 27 -5.05 -0.25 -9.44
N VAL A 28 -5.93 -1.25 -9.31
CA VAL A 28 -5.64 -2.61 -9.77
C VAL A 28 -5.56 -2.68 -11.28
N PHE A 29 -6.50 -2.06 -12.00
CA PHE A 29 -6.49 -2.07 -13.47
C PHE A 29 -5.23 -1.41 -14.04
N LEU A 30 -4.97 -0.16 -13.67
CA LEU A 30 -3.79 0.58 -14.13
C LEU A 30 -2.49 -0.02 -13.61
N GLY A 31 -2.49 -0.52 -12.37
CA GLY A 31 -1.36 -1.20 -11.75
C GLY A 31 -0.98 -2.52 -12.43
N LEU A 32 -1.87 -3.12 -13.23
CA LEU A 32 -1.53 -4.24 -14.10
C LEU A 32 -1.16 -3.75 -15.51
N SER A 33 -1.92 -2.82 -16.08
CA SER A 33 -1.76 -2.37 -17.46
C SER A 33 -0.46 -1.59 -17.71
N ILE A 34 -0.10 -0.65 -16.83
CA ILE A 34 1.09 0.20 -17.01
C ILE A 34 2.37 -0.64 -16.99
N PRO A 35 2.65 -1.45 -15.95
CA PRO A 35 3.83 -2.29 -15.95
C PRO A 35 3.83 -3.35 -17.07
N GLN A 36 2.66 -3.81 -17.51
CA GLN A 36 2.58 -4.68 -18.69
C GLN A 36 3.08 -3.94 -19.94
N TYR A 37 2.67 -2.69 -20.15
CA TYR A 37 3.18 -1.86 -21.24
C TYR A 37 4.70 -1.65 -21.17
N PHE A 38 5.25 -1.39 -19.98
CA PHE A 38 6.70 -1.21 -19.80
C PHE A 38 7.48 -2.49 -20.15
N ASN A 39 6.97 -3.64 -19.73
CA ASN A 39 7.60 -4.94 -20.02
C ASN A 39 7.53 -5.28 -21.51
N GLU A 40 6.38 -5.09 -22.15
CA GLU A 40 6.21 -5.33 -23.59
C GLU A 40 7.08 -4.40 -24.44
N HIS A 41 7.16 -3.11 -24.08
CA HIS A 41 8.01 -2.16 -24.78
C HIS A 41 9.48 -2.56 -24.72
N THR A 42 9.94 -2.98 -23.54
CA THR A 42 11.32 -3.43 -23.33
C THR A 42 11.60 -4.71 -24.11
N ALA A 43 10.65 -5.65 -24.15
CA ALA A 43 10.79 -6.91 -24.88
C ALA A 43 10.87 -6.71 -26.41
N ILE A 44 10.13 -5.76 -26.96
CA ILE A 44 10.08 -5.51 -28.42
C ILE A 44 11.26 -4.66 -28.88
N LYS A 45 11.60 -3.60 -28.14
CA LYS A 45 12.61 -2.60 -28.58
C LYS A 45 13.99 -2.79 -27.96
N GLY A 46 14.12 -3.63 -26.95
CA GLY A 46 15.38 -3.87 -26.23
C GLY A 46 15.74 -2.78 -25.21
N TYR A 47 14.89 -1.78 -25.00
CA TYR A 47 15.08 -0.71 -24.01
C TYR A 47 13.74 -0.27 -23.40
N GLY A 48 13.78 0.21 -22.16
CA GLY A 48 12.58 0.66 -21.43
C GLY A 48 11.91 1.90 -22.04
N PRO A 49 10.62 2.15 -21.80
CA PRO A 49 9.90 3.28 -22.40
C PRO A 49 10.57 4.64 -22.21
N VAL A 50 11.24 4.84 -21.07
CA VAL A 50 12.09 6.01 -20.83
C VAL A 50 13.51 5.71 -21.31
N HIS A 51 13.92 6.38 -22.39
CA HIS A 51 15.24 6.21 -22.99
C HIS A 51 15.88 7.57 -23.28
N SER A 52 16.58 8.09 -22.29
CA SER A 52 17.42 9.28 -22.37
C SER A 52 18.91 8.92 -22.36
N SER A 53 19.79 9.89 -22.64
CA SER A 53 21.25 9.72 -22.53
C SER A 53 21.72 9.46 -21.10
N ALA A 54 20.91 9.82 -20.10
CA ALA A 54 21.15 9.54 -18.69
C ALA A 54 20.61 8.14 -18.30
N GLN A 55 21.47 7.11 -18.34
CA GLN A 55 21.10 5.73 -17.98
C GLN A 55 20.56 5.61 -16.55
N TRP A 56 21.17 6.30 -15.58
CA TRP A 56 20.71 6.30 -14.18
C TRP A 56 19.25 6.77 -14.03
N PHE A 57 18.84 7.74 -14.85
CA PHE A 57 17.48 8.28 -14.83
C PHE A 57 16.50 7.27 -15.45
N ASN A 58 16.90 6.62 -16.55
CA ASN A 58 16.11 5.57 -17.17
C ASN A 58 15.84 4.43 -16.17
N ASP A 59 16.85 4.00 -15.41
CA ASP A 59 16.69 2.93 -14.42
C ASP A 59 15.81 3.36 -13.24
N MET A 60 15.99 4.59 -12.75
CA MET A 60 15.16 5.16 -11.69
C MET A 60 13.67 5.19 -12.03
N VAL A 61 13.31 5.32 -13.31
CA VAL A 61 11.91 5.36 -13.76
C VAL A 61 11.44 3.99 -14.24
N ASN A 62 12.17 3.32 -15.12
CA ASN A 62 11.70 2.08 -15.74
C ASN A 62 11.56 0.94 -14.71
N VAL A 63 12.48 0.82 -13.74
CA VAL A 63 12.46 -0.27 -12.75
C VAL A 63 11.19 -0.23 -11.88
N PRO A 64 10.88 0.86 -11.14
CA PRO A 64 9.67 0.88 -10.32
C PRO A 64 8.38 0.77 -11.15
N PHE A 65 8.32 1.38 -12.35
CA PHE A 65 7.14 1.30 -13.22
C PHE A 65 6.96 -0.06 -13.90
N SER A 66 7.99 -0.92 -13.93
CA SER A 66 7.87 -2.32 -14.36
C SER A 66 7.21 -3.22 -13.30
N SER A 67 7.13 -2.76 -12.05
CA SER A 67 6.55 -3.51 -10.93
C SER A 67 5.04 -3.25 -10.77
N LYS A 68 4.24 -4.30 -11.00
CA LYS A 68 2.78 -4.29 -10.85
C LYS A 68 2.32 -3.80 -9.47
N ALA A 69 2.93 -4.34 -8.41
CA ALA A 69 2.56 -3.98 -7.04
C ALA A 69 2.92 -2.53 -6.70
N PHE A 70 4.07 -2.03 -7.19
CA PHE A 70 4.49 -0.65 -6.95
C PHE A 70 3.53 0.34 -7.60
N VAL A 71 3.24 0.16 -8.89
CA VAL A 71 2.34 1.06 -9.63
C VAL A 71 0.94 1.03 -9.04
N ALA A 72 0.41 -0.16 -8.71
CA ALA A 72 -0.89 -0.29 -8.05
C ALA A 72 -0.93 0.46 -6.71
N GLY A 73 0.11 0.31 -5.87
CA GLY A 73 0.20 0.95 -4.57
C GLY A 73 0.30 2.48 -4.66
N VAL A 74 1.16 2.99 -5.55
CA VAL A 74 1.31 4.44 -5.77
C VAL A 74 0.02 5.06 -6.28
N LEU A 75 -0.66 4.41 -7.24
CA LEU A 75 -1.94 4.91 -7.76
C LEU A 75 -3.03 4.86 -6.69
N ALA A 76 -3.13 3.76 -5.93
CA ALA A 76 -4.09 3.65 -4.84
C ALA A 76 -3.87 4.77 -3.80
N PHE A 77 -2.61 5.01 -3.41
CA PHE A 77 -2.26 6.09 -2.49
C PHE A 77 -2.59 7.47 -3.06
N PHE A 78 -2.21 7.73 -4.32
CA PHE A 78 -2.47 8.99 -4.99
C PHE A 78 -3.96 9.32 -5.07
N PHE A 79 -4.79 8.35 -5.47
CA PHE A 79 -6.24 8.53 -5.52
C PHE A 79 -6.84 8.64 -4.12
N ASP A 80 -6.31 7.91 -3.13
CA ASP A 80 -6.80 8.01 -1.76
C ASP A 80 -6.54 9.40 -1.17
N VAL A 81 -5.39 10.03 -1.44
CA VAL A 81 -5.08 11.42 -1.03
C VAL A 81 -5.90 12.43 -1.84
N SER A 82 -6.01 12.23 -3.15
CA SER A 82 -6.68 13.19 -4.05
C SER A 82 -8.19 13.25 -3.87
N LEU A 83 -8.82 12.13 -3.48
CA LEU A 83 -10.26 12.02 -3.24
C LEU A 83 -10.63 12.25 -1.76
N GLU A 84 -9.73 12.83 -0.96
CA GLU A 84 -9.97 13.09 0.45
C GLU A 84 -11.04 14.17 0.65
N LYS A 85 -12.13 13.80 1.32
CA LYS A 85 -13.05 14.76 1.94
C LYS A 85 -12.68 14.84 3.42
N LYS A 86 -12.64 16.05 3.99
CA LYS A 86 -12.29 16.32 5.40
C LYS A 86 -13.37 15.84 6.41
N ASP A 87 -14.12 14.81 6.05
CA ASP A 87 -15.25 14.30 6.82
C ASP A 87 -14.82 13.09 7.65
N GLU A 88 -15.26 13.01 8.90
CA GLU A 88 -15.06 11.85 9.80
C GLU A 88 -15.55 10.53 9.17
N GLU A 89 -16.52 10.60 8.26
CA GLU A 89 -17.02 9.46 7.51
C GLU A 89 -15.95 8.85 6.60
N VAL A 90 -15.13 9.66 5.93
CA VAL A 90 -14.00 9.17 5.11
C VAL A 90 -12.97 8.43 5.96
N ARG A 91 -12.77 8.86 7.21
CA ARG A 91 -11.85 8.22 8.15
C ARG A 91 -12.32 6.81 8.52
N LYS A 92 -13.62 6.63 8.72
CA LYS A 92 -14.23 5.30 8.93
C LYS A 92 -14.19 4.46 7.66
N GLU A 93 -14.49 5.06 6.51
CA GLU A 93 -14.47 4.37 5.21
C GLU A 93 -13.10 3.76 4.87
N ARG A 94 -12.00 4.42 5.23
CA ARG A 94 -10.62 3.93 5.04
C ARG A 94 -10.20 2.82 6.03
N GLY A 95 -11.03 2.52 7.02
CA GLY A 95 -10.65 1.61 8.10
C GLY A 95 -9.64 2.19 9.09
N LYS A 96 -9.36 3.51 9.05
CA LYS A 96 -8.35 4.14 9.92
C LYS A 96 -8.69 3.96 11.41
N HIS A 97 -9.98 3.91 11.74
CA HIS A 97 -10.47 3.62 13.09
C HIS A 97 -10.00 2.25 13.63
N TRP A 98 -9.84 1.26 12.75
CA TRP A 98 -9.29 -0.05 13.11
C TRP A 98 -7.77 0.03 13.25
N TRP A 99 -7.11 0.68 12.30
CA TRP A 99 -5.66 0.89 12.31
C TRP A 99 -5.15 1.75 13.48
N ASP A 100 -5.97 2.66 14.01
CA ASP A 100 -5.63 3.51 15.16
C ASP A 100 -5.21 2.69 16.38
N LYS A 101 -5.77 1.48 16.56
CA LYS A 101 -5.44 0.56 17.66
C LYS A 101 -4.01 0.04 17.59
N PHE A 102 -3.46 -0.06 16.38
CA PHE A 102 -2.12 -0.60 16.12
C PHE A 102 -1.07 0.50 15.93
N ARG A 103 -1.45 1.77 16.06
CA ARG A 103 -0.52 2.90 15.89
C ARG A 103 0.50 2.99 17.03
N SER A 104 0.10 2.62 18.24
CA SER A 104 0.96 2.65 19.42
C SER A 104 0.89 1.33 20.17
N PHE A 105 2.04 0.89 20.65
CA PHE A 105 2.19 -0.33 21.44
C PHE A 105 1.25 -0.35 22.66
N LYS A 106 1.03 0.81 23.29
CA LYS A 106 0.20 0.96 24.50
C LYS A 106 -1.31 0.96 24.21
N THR A 107 -1.72 1.00 22.95
CA THR A 107 -3.14 1.15 22.58
C THR A 107 -3.86 -0.21 22.47
N ASP A 108 -3.16 -1.31 22.26
CA ASP A 108 -3.74 -2.66 22.20
C ASP A 108 -3.10 -3.56 23.26
N SER A 109 -3.89 -4.04 24.22
CA SER A 109 -3.45 -4.92 25.31
C SER A 109 -2.86 -6.24 24.81
N ARG A 110 -3.21 -6.68 23.59
CA ARG A 110 -2.64 -7.88 22.98
C ARG A 110 -1.18 -7.70 22.57
N SER A 111 -0.74 -6.46 22.33
CA SER A 111 0.67 -6.17 22.01
C SER A 111 1.56 -6.48 23.19
N GLU A 112 1.10 -6.19 24.41
CA GLU A 112 1.83 -6.50 25.64
C GLU A 112 1.97 -8.00 25.85
N GLU A 113 0.93 -8.78 25.53
CA GLU A 113 0.96 -10.24 25.63
C GLU A 113 1.90 -10.86 24.57
N PHE A 114 1.78 -10.44 23.30
CA PHE A 114 2.56 -10.99 22.18
C PHE A 114 4.05 -10.65 22.23
N TYR A 115 4.41 -9.46 22.72
CA TYR A 115 5.78 -9.00 22.81
C TYR A 115 6.32 -9.07 24.25
N SER A 116 5.62 -9.77 25.15
CA SER A 116 6.13 -10.01 26.50
C SER A 116 7.41 -10.85 26.45
N LEU A 117 8.45 -10.36 27.10
CA LEU A 117 9.69 -11.09 27.22
C LEU A 117 9.53 -12.21 28.26
N PRO A 118 10.12 -13.39 28.02
CA PRO A 118 10.13 -14.46 29.02
C PRO A 118 10.76 -13.96 30.34
N LEU A 119 10.36 -14.55 31.47
CA LEU A 119 10.82 -14.18 32.81
C LEU A 119 10.46 -12.74 33.27
N SER A 120 9.41 -12.15 32.72
CA SER A 120 8.98 -10.77 33.06
C SER A 120 10.05 -9.70 32.82
N LEU A 121 10.94 -9.94 31.85
CA LEU A 121 11.99 -9.01 31.44
C LEU A 121 11.44 -7.70 30.83
N ASN A 122 10.17 -7.70 30.44
CA ASN A 122 9.43 -6.50 30.02
C ASN A 122 9.39 -5.40 31.11
N LYS A 123 9.57 -5.73 32.40
CA LYS A 123 9.71 -4.73 33.48
C LYS A 123 11.03 -3.96 33.43
N TYR A 124 12.08 -4.56 32.88
CA TYR A 124 13.42 -3.97 32.78
C TYR A 124 13.66 -3.32 31.41
N PHE A 125 12.93 -3.74 30.38
CA PHE A 125 12.95 -3.16 29.04
C PHE A 125 11.54 -2.69 28.66
N PRO A 126 11.07 -1.56 29.23
CA PRO A 126 9.76 -1.04 28.91
C PRO A 126 9.74 -0.59 27.44
N SER A 127 8.79 -1.14 26.68
CA SER A 127 8.42 -0.69 25.34
C SER A 127 7.76 0.69 25.45
N VAL A 128 8.55 1.73 25.15
CA VAL A 128 8.16 3.14 25.21
C VAL A 128 6.97 3.47 24.31
#